data_AF-R5QLX4-F1
#
_entry.id   AF-R5QLX4-F1
#
_cell.length_a   1.000
_cell.length_b   1.000
_cell.length_c   1.000
_cell.angle_alpha   90.00
_cell.angle_beta   90.00
_cell.angle_gamma   90.00
#
_symmetry.space_group_name_H-M   'P 1'
#
loop_
_entity.id
_entity.type
_entity.pdbx_description
1 polymer ?
#
loop_
_entity_poly.entity_id
_entity_poly.type
_entity_poly.pdbx_seq_one_letter_code
_entity_poly.pdbx_strand_id
1 'polypeptide(L)'
;MQYLAPKSGTKGTVTVPSEVTIDGVTYKVTSIAGNAFKGTKKIKKIVIGSNITSIGKNAFAGCTSLTSITIGKNVTKIGKNAFTGCKKLKSITIKTKKLTTKTVKKGAFNGISKKVVVKVPKSKYKTYKKLLPAKGLKKAAKIKK
;
A
#
# COMPACT_ATOMS: atom_id res chain seq x y z
N MET A 1 -9.72 15.04 -0.44
CA MET A 1 -10.60 14.08 0.28
C MET A 1 -9.92 12.73 0.53
N GLN A 2 -10.48 11.88 1.41
CA GLN A 2 -10.06 10.50 1.66
C GLN A 2 -10.82 9.53 0.74
N TYR A 3 -10.15 8.52 0.21
CA TYR A 3 -10.78 7.44 -0.57
C TYR A 3 -11.25 6.31 0.34
N LEU A 4 -12.54 6.00 0.26
CA LEU A 4 -13.16 4.78 0.79
C LEU A 4 -13.21 3.74 -0.32
N ALA A 5 -13.18 2.45 0.02
CA ALA A 5 -13.39 1.43 -1.01
C ALA A 5 -14.80 1.57 -1.62
N PRO A 6 -14.96 1.33 -2.94
CA PRO A 6 -16.28 1.25 -3.53
C PRO A 6 -17.07 0.11 -2.88
N LYS A 7 -18.40 0.30 -2.76
CA LYS A 7 -19.33 -0.66 -2.14
C LYS A 7 -19.12 -2.08 -2.71
N SER A 8 -19.33 -3.08 -1.86
CA SER A 8 -19.01 -4.50 -2.06
C SER A 8 -19.22 -4.98 -3.50
N GLY A 9 -18.13 -5.31 -4.20
CA GLY A 9 -18.19 -5.73 -5.60
C GLY A 9 -16.86 -5.62 -6.34
N THR A 10 -15.91 -4.83 -5.82
CA THR A 10 -14.60 -4.64 -6.46
C THR A 10 -13.82 -5.95 -6.56
N LYS A 11 -13.67 -6.43 -7.81
CA LYS A 11 -12.91 -7.63 -8.18
C LYS A 11 -11.70 -7.21 -9.02
N GLY A 12 -10.62 -7.98 -8.93
CA GLY A 12 -9.48 -7.80 -9.84
C GLY A 12 -8.57 -6.63 -9.46
N THR A 13 -8.38 -5.69 -10.38
CA THR A 13 -7.47 -4.54 -10.23
C THR A 13 -8.24 -3.32 -9.75
N VAL A 14 -7.77 -2.71 -8.66
CA VAL A 14 -8.27 -1.40 -8.21
C VAL A 14 -7.16 -0.37 -8.38
N THR A 15 -7.46 0.66 -9.18
CA THR A 15 -6.68 1.90 -9.23
C THR A 15 -7.38 2.90 -8.33
N VAL A 16 -6.66 3.45 -7.35
CA VAL A 16 -7.21 4.54 -6.54
C VAL A 16 -7.26 5.79 -7.42
N PRO A 17 -8.45 6.36 -7.69
CA PRO A 17 -8.58 7.49 -8.60
C PRO A 17 -7.84 8.70 -8.04
N SER A 18 -7.31 9.53 -8.94
CA SER A 18 -6.59 10.75 -8.60
C SER A 18 -7.53 11.85 -8.12
N GLU A 19 -8.78 11.82 -8.57
CA GLU A 19 -9.84 12.80 -8.34
C GLU A 19 -11.20 12.10 -8.33
N VAL A 20 -12.18 12.67 -7.65
CA VAL A 20 -13.59 12.22 -7.65
C VAL A 20 -14.47 13.46 -7.82
N THR A 21 -15.47 13.39 -8.68
CA THR A 21 -16.47 14.44 -8.85
C THR A 21 -17.72 14.05 -8.05
N ILE A 22 -18.19 14.94 -7.18
CA ILE A 22 -19.42 14.80 -6.41
C ILE A 22 -20.21 16.08 -6.66
N ASP A 23 -21.43 15.94 -7.18
CA ASP A 23 -22.34 17.06 -7.46
C ASP A 23 -21.70 18.18 -8.30
N GLY A 24 -20.94 17.81 -9.33
CA GLY A 24 -20.26 18.74 -10.22
C GLY A 24 -18.94 19.33 -9.68
N VAL A 25 -18.59 19.08 -8.41
CA VAL A 25 -17.35 19.56 -7.80
C VAL A 25 -16.28 18.48 -7.82
N THR A 26 -15.11 18.80 -8.38
CA THR A 26 -13.98 17.88 -8.46
C THR A 26 -13.06 17.99 -7.24
N TYR A 27 -12.87 16.87 -6.56
CA TYR A 27 -12.02 16.76 -5.38
C TYR A 27 -10.80 15.90 -5.65
N LYS A 28 -9.62 16.43 -5.32
CA LYS A 28 -8.39 15.64 -5.33
C LYS A 28 -8.42 14.57 -4.24
N VAL A 29 -8.13 13.34 -4.64
CA VAL A 29 -7.93 12.23 -3.71
C VAL A 29 -6.48 12.23 -3.27
N THR A 30 -6.24 12.55 -2.01
CA THR A 30 -4.89 12.70 -1.45
C THR A 30 -4.51 11.61 -0.47
N SER A 31 -5.46 10.76 -0.10
CA SER A 31 -5.28 9.77 0.97
C SER A 31 -6.24 8.59 0.82
N ILE A 32 -5.82 7.43 1.31
CA ILE A 32 -6.67 6.23 1.45
C ILE A 32 -7.06 6.11 2.91
N ALA A 33 -8.36 6.04 3.18
CA ALA A 33 -8.87 6.03 4.54
C ALA A 33 -8.42 4.80 5.35
N GLY A 34 -8.49 4.93 6.67
CA GLY A 34 -8.31 3.78 7.55
C GLY A 34 -9.36 2.71 7.28
N ASN A 35 -8.95 1.45 7.30
CA ASN A 35 -9.80 0.28 7.01
C ASN A 35 -10.48 0.27 5.61
N ALA A 36 -10.17 1.19 4.69
CA ALA A 36 -10.88 1.35 3.42
C ALA A 36 -11.16 0.02 2.69
N PHE A 37 -10.15 -0.85 2.58
CA PHE A 37 -10.24 -2.17 1.95
C PHE A 37 -10.05 -3.33 2.93
N LYS A 38 -10.18 -3.11 4.24
CA LYS A 38 -9.91 -4.14 5.24
C LYS A 38 -10.75 -5.40 4.97
N GLY A 39 -10.10 -6.56 4.93
CA GLY A 39 -10.74 -7.86 4.75
C GLY A 39 -11.21 -8.15 3.32
N THR A 40 -10.91 -7.30 2.33
CA THR A 40 -11.39 -7.52 0.97
C THR A 40 -10.74 -8.75 0.33
N LYS A 41 -11.54 -9.79 0.08
CA LYS A 41 -11.06 -11.09 -0.45
C LYS A 41 -11.11 -11.19 -1.99
N LYS A 42 -11.57 -10.17 -2.71
CA LYS A 42 -11.79 -10.22 -4.17
C LYS A 42 -10.78 -9.39 -4.99
N ILE A 43 -10.05 -8.49 -4.34
CA ILE A 43 -9.04 -7.65 -5.01
C ILE A 43 -7.73 -8.42 -5.14
N LYS A 44 -7.19 -8.46 -6.36
CA LYS A 44 -5.93 -9.10 -6.73
C LYS A 44 -4.78 -8.10 -6.90
N LYS A 45 -5.08 -6.88 -7.33
CA LYS A 45 -4.07 -5.85 -7.60
C LYS A 45 -4.52 -4.48 -7.12
N ILE A 46 -3.60 -3.74 -6.49
CA ILE A 46 -3.78 -2.34 -6.11
C ILE A 46 -2.75 -1.47 -6.82
N VAL A 47 -3.20 -0.39 -7.46
CA VAL A 47 -2.36 0.68 -7.99
C VAL A 47 -2.69 1.98 -7.25
N ILE A 48 -1.74 2.47 -6.46
CA ILE A 48 -1.86 3.74 -5.73
C ILE A 48 -1.26 4.84 -6.62
N GLY A 49 -2.11 5.78 -7.05
CA GLY A 49 -1.77 6.86 -7.96
C GLY A 49 -0.79 7.89 -7.39
N SER A 50 -0.38 8.84 -8.23
CA SER A 50 0.58 9.90 -7.87
C SER A 50 0.02 10.97 -6.93
N ASN A 51 -1.29 11.12 -6.79
CA ASN A 51 -1.87 12.16 -5.93
C ASN A 51 -2.01 11.70 -4.46
N ILE A 52 -1.90 10.40 -4.22
CA ILE A 52 -1.98 9.84 -2.87
C ILE A 52 -0.69 10.10 -2.10
N THR A 53 -0.85 10.75 -0.96
CA THR A 53 0.23 11.10 -0.02
C THR A 53 0.22 10.21 1.23
N SER A 54 -0.93 9.64 1.61
CA SER A 54 -1.04 8.82 2.81
C SER A 54 -1.94 7.59 2.65
N ILE A 55 -1.56 6.51 3.34
CA ILE A 55 -2.30 5.26 3.44
C ILE A 55 -2.68 5.04 4.90
N GLY A 56 -3.97 4.91 5.18
CA GLY A 56 -4.52 4.83 6.53
C GLY A 56 -4.18 3.55 7.30
N LYS A 57 -4.46 3.58 8.60
CA LYS A 57 -4.38 2.41 9.50
C LYS A 57 -5.24 1.28 8.95
N ASN A 58 -4.72 0.06 8.91
CA ASN A 58 -5.40 -1.14 8.41
C ASN A 58 -5.98 -1.02 6.98
N ALA A 59 -5.58 -0.05 6.16
CA ALA A 59 -6.25 0.27 4.88
C ALA A 59 -6.47 -0.96 3.98
N PHE A 60 -5.54 -1.92 3.97
CA PHE A 60 -5.60 -3.18 3.23
C PHE A 60 -5.41 -4.40 4.13
N ALA A 61 -5.60 -4.26 5.44
CA ALA A 61 -5.38 -5.36 6.37
C ALA A 61 -6.29 -6.55 6.04
N GLY A 62 -5.74 -7.76 5.97
CA GLY A 62 -6.49 -8.98 5.67
C GLY A 62 -6.97 -9.12 4.21
N CYS A 63 -6.42 -8.35 3.26
CA CYS A 63 -6.68 -8.59 1.83
C CYS A 63 -5.98 -9.88 1.35
N THR A 64 -6.57 -11.04 1.65
CA THR A 64 -5.90 -12.35 1.46
C THR A 64 -5.78 -12.79 0.01
N SER A 65 -6.50 -12.17 -0.92
CA SER A 65 -6.38 -12.43 -2.37
C SER A 65 -5.46 -11.45 -3.10
N LEU A 66 -4.96 -10.42 -2.41
CA LEU A 66 -4.11 -9.40 -3.00
C LEU A 66 -2.73 -9.98 -3.34
N THR A 67 -2.39 -9.98 -4.63
CA THR A 67 -1.13 -10.54 -5.15
C THR A 67 -0.09 -9.48 -5.50
N SER A 68 -0.51 -8.26 -5.83
CA SER A 68 0.42 -7.18 -6.19
C SER A 68 -0.03 -5.79 -5.75
N ILE A 69 0.90 -4.97 -5.28
CA ILE A 69 0.68 -3.56 -4.93
C ILE A 69 1.72 -2.68 -5.62
N THR A 70 1.28 -1.54 -6.15
CA THR A 70 2.16 -0.42 -6.55
C THR A 70 1.89 0.79 -5.66
N ILE A 71 2.91 1.26 -4.93
CA ILE A 71 2.88 2.45 -4.08
C ILE A 71 3.41 3.65 -4.89
N GLY A 72 2.58 4.68 -5.07
CA GLY A 72 2.87 5.86 -5.87
C GLY A 72 4.05 6.70 -5.39
N LYS A 73 4.55 7.59 -6.26
CA LYS A 73 5.76 8.40 -6.03
C LYS A 73 5.63 9.44 -4.90
N ASN A 74 4.42 9.84 -4.55
CA ASN A 74 4.17 10.89 -3.57
C ASN A 74 3.71 10.39 -2.20
N VAL A 75 3.59 9.07 -2.00
CA VAL A 75 3.25 8.53 -0.69
C VAL A 75 4.35 8.87 0.32
N THR A 76 3.99 9.59 1.37
CA THR A 76 4.88 10.01 2.45
C THR A 76 4.60 9.26 3.75
N LYS A 77 3.37 8.74 3.95
CA LYS A 77 2.93 8.10 5.19
C LYS A 77 2.23 6.76 4.94
N ILE A 78 2.57 5.74 5.74
CA ILE A 78 1.89 4.43 5.77
C ILE A 78 1.48 4.10 7.21
N GLY A 79 0.18 3.91 7.41
CA GLY A 79 -0.44 3.70 8.71
C GLY A 79 -0.12 2.34 9.36
N LYS A 80 -0.46 2.24 10.65
CA LYS A 80 -0.27 1.00 11.44
C LYS A 80 -1.02 -0.13 10.76
N ASN A 81 -0.35 -1.27 10.59
CA ASN A 81 -0.93 -2.49 10.01
C ASN A 81 -1.54 -2.34 8.60
N ALA A 82 -1.14 -1.33 7.81
CA ALA A 82 -1.78 -1.00 6.54
C ALA A 82 -1.92 -2.20 5.58
N PHE A 83 -0.94 -3.10 5.51
CA PHE A 83 -0.96 -4.31 4.67
C PHE A 83 -0.86 -5.60 5.49
N THR A 84 -1.20 -5.57 6.77
CA THR A 84 -1.07 -6.73 7.65
C THR A 84 -1.92 -7.90 7.15
N GLY A 85 -1.34 -9.10 7.09
CA GLY A 85 -2.07 -10.30 6.73
C GLY A 85 -2.43 -10.42 5.25
N CYS A 86 -1.82 -9.62 4.36
CA CYS A 86 -1.89 -9.82 2.91
C CYS A 86 -1.06 -11.05 2.49
N LYS A 87 -1.51 -12.25 2.88
CA LYS A 87 -0.72 -13.51 2.83
C LYS A 87 -0.31 -13.92 1.41
N LYS A 88 -1.13 -13.62 0.38
CA LYS A 88 -0.86 -13.97 -1.02
C LYS A 88 -0.05 -12.92 -1.79
N LEU A 89 0.42 -11.87 -1.12
CA LEU A 89 1.16 -10.80 -1.79
C LEU A 89 2.51 -11.33 -2.31
N LYS A 90 2.67 -11.35 -3.63
CA LYS A 90 3.87 -11.83 -4.34
C LYS A 90 4.77 -10.69 -4.78
N SER A 91 4.21 -9.51 -5.07
CA SER A 91 4.96 -8.36 -5.57
C SER A 91 4.54 -7.05 -4.90
N ILE A 92 5.55 -6.25 -4.53
CA ILE A 92 5.37 -4.86 -4.11
C ILE A 92 6.31 -4.00 -4.95
N THR A 93 5.78 -2.95 -5.56
CA THR A 93 6.59 -1.91 -6.21
C THR A 93 6.44 -0.60 -5.46
N ILE A 94 7.53 -0.07 -4.91
CA ILE A 94 7.56 1.22 -4.21
C ILE A 94 8.20 2.25 -5.12
N LYS A 95 7.43 3.25 -5.57
CA LYS A 95 7.96 4.35 -6.41
C LYS A 95 8.42 5.56 -5.59
N THR A 96 7.83 5.77 -4.41
CA THR A 96 8.19 6.90 -3.54
C THR A 96 9.62 6.79 -3.00
N LYS A 97 10.29 7.93 -2.91
CA LYS A 97 11.61 8.07 -2.26
C LYS A 97 11.50 8.69 -0.85
N LYS A 98 10.28 8.96 -0.39
CA LYS A 98 9.97 9.82 0.79
C LYS A 98 9.71 9.03 2.08
N LEU A 99 9.61 7.69 2.03
CA LEU A 99 9.31 6.88 3.22
C LEU A 99 10.54 6.70 4.11
N THR A 100 10.32 6.79 5.42
CA THR A 100 11.34 6.59 6.44
C THR A 100 10.79 5.73 7.59
N THR A 101 11.66 5.33 8.51
CA THR A 101 11.26 4.56 9.71
C THR A 101 10.29 5.32 10.60
N LYS A 102 10.22 6.66 10.51
CA LYS A 102 9.27 7.50 11.23
C LYS A 102 7.90 7.54 10.54
N THR A 103 7.88 7.52 9.20
CA THR A 103 6.64 7.72 8.43
C THR A 103 5.90 6.44 8.06
N VAL A 104 6.56 5.28 8.18
CA VAL A 104 5.91 3.96 8.13
C VAL A 104 5.71 3.46 9.55
N LYS A 105 4.46 3.23 9.94
CA LYS A 105 4.11 2.80 11.30
C LYS A 105 4.34 1.29 11.50
N LYS A 106 4.45 0.87 12.76
CA LYS A 106 4.74 -0.52 13.15
C LYS A 106 3.74 -1.50 12.53
N GLY A 107 4.25 -2.64 12.09
CA GLY A 107 3.45 -3.75 11.56
C GLY A 107 2.84 -3.52 10.18
N ALA A 108 3.13 -2.40 9.49
CA ALA A 108 2.56 -2.09 8.18
C ALA A 108 2.67 -3.24 7.17
N PHE A 109 3.70 -4.10 7.27
CA PHE A 109 3.98 -5.21 6.37
C PHE A 109 3.92 -6.60 7.04
N ASN A 110 3.35 -6.70 8.25
CA ASN A 110 3.27 -7.96 9.00
C ASN A 110 2.47 -9.03 8.25
N GLY A 111 2.90 -10.29 8.33
CA GLY A 111 2.16 -11.42 7.76
C GLY A 111 2.15 -11.49 6.22
N ILE A 112 2.94 -10.64 5.55
CA ILE A 112 3.24 -10.80 4.12
C ILE A 112 4.17 -12.02 3.94
N SER A 113 4.00 -12.74 2.82
CA SER A 113 4.78 -13.93 2.49
C SER A 113 6.28 -13.65 2.48
N LYS A 114 7.09 -14.60 2.97
CA LYS A 114 8.56 -14.53 2.86
C LYS A 114 9.05 -14.59 1.42
N LYS A 115 8.24 -15.12 0.48
CA LYS A 115 8.58 -15.23 -0.94
C LYS A 115 8.30 -13.94 -1.73
N VAL A 116 7.80 -12.88 -1.08
CA VAL A 116 7.48 -11.62 -1.75
C VAL A 116 8.73 -10.97 -2.36
N VAL A 117 8.57 -10.40 -3.55
CA VAL A 117 9.59 -9.56 -4.20
C VAL A 117 9.19 -8.10 -4.07
N VAL A 118 10.06 -7.28 -3.48
CA VAL A 118 9.86 -5.85 -3.34
C VAL A 118 10.84 -5.09 -4.22
N LYS A 119 10.33 -4.37 -5.21
CA LYS A 119 11.10 -3.42 -6.03
C LYS A 119 11.05 -2.04 -5.41
N VAL A 120 12.20 -1.41 -5.19
CA VAL A 120 12.32 -0.09 -4.55
C VAL A 120 13.22 0.82 -5.39
N PRO A 121 13.16 2.16 -5.25
CA PRO A 121 14.00 3.03 -6.06
C PRO A 121 15.49 2.77 -5.77
N LYS A 122 16.30 2.60 -6.83
CA LYS A 122 17.75 2.35 -6.75
C LYS A 122 18.47 3.25 -5.74
N SER A 123 18.16 4.56 -5.74
CA SER A 123 18.77 5.55 -4.85
C SER A 123 18.37 5.44 -3.38
N LYS A 124 17.32 4.69 -3.05
CA LYS A 124 16.83 4.47 -1.68
C LYS A 124 16.94 3.02 -1.22
N TYR A 125 17.62 2.16 -2.00
CA TYR A 125 17.73 0.72 -1.71
C TYR A 125 18.24 0.44 -0.29
N LYS A 126 19.33 1.09 0.16
CA LYS A 126 19.87 0.93 1.52
C LYS A 126 18.84 1.30 2.60
N THR A 127 18.13 2.41 2.41
CA THR A 127 17.07 2.87 3.31
C THR A 127 15.93 1.86 3.38
N TYR A 128 15.42 1.41 2.24
CA TYR A 128 14.29 0.48 2.18
C TYR A 128 14.65 -0.92 2.68
N LYS A 129 15.89 -1.38 2.47
CA LYS A 129 16.41 -2.65 3.00
C LYS A 129 16.38 -2.70 4.53
N LYS A 130 16.56 -1.56 5.21
CA LYS A 130 16.42 -1.43 6.68
C LYS A 130 14.98 -1.17 7.10
N LEU A 131 14.28 -0.29 6.39
CA LEU A 131 12.90 0.12 6.67
C LEU A 131 11.94 -1.07 6.69
N LEU A 132 11.89 -1.85 5.61
CA LEU A 132 10.83 -2.81 5.39
C LEU A 132 10.81 -3.92 6.46
N PRO A 133 11.96 -4.53 6.83
CA PRO A 133 12.00 -5.48 7.93
C PRO A 133 11.62 -4.86 9.29
N ALA A 134 12.09 -3.65 9.58
CA ALA A 134 11.73 -2.92 10.80
C ALA A 134 10.22 -2.63 10.91
N LYS A 135 9.49 -2.72 9.80
CA LYS A 135 8.04 -2.49 9.72
C LYS A 135 7.24 -3.76 9.42
N GLY A 136 7.83 -4.94 9.63
CA GLY A 136 7.12 -6.20 9.66
C GLY A 136 7.33 -7.13 8.46
N LEU A 137 8.06 -6.68 7.44
CA LEU A 137 8.39 -7.53 6.32
C LEU A 137 9.37 -8.64 6.78
N LYS A 138 9.13 -9.89 6.40
CA LYS A 138 10.02 -10.99 6.77
C LYS A 138 11.43 -10.76 6.19
N LYS A 139 12.48 -11.00 6.99
CA LYS A 139 13.90 -10.81 6.57
C LYS A 139 14.26 -11.57 5.29
N ALA A 140 13.64 -12.73 5.06
CA ALA A 140 13.84 -13.55 3.86
C ALA A 140 13.17 -13.00 2.57
N ALA A 141 12.38 -11.92 2.65
CA ALA A 141 11.80 -11.27 1.48
C ALA A 141 12.88 -10.72 0.54
N LYS A 142 12.69 -10.88 -0.77
CA LYS A 142 13.66 -10.42 -1.77
C LYS A 142 13.43 -8.95 -2.08
N ILE A 143 14.36 -8.08 -1.68
CA ILE A 143 14.34 -6.64 -1.99
C ILE A 143 15.27 -6.38 -3.17
N LYS A 144 14.77 -5.77 -4.24
CA LYS A 144 15.50 -5.46 -5.48
C LYS A 144 15.47 -3.94 -5.75
N LYS A 145 16.51 -3.45 -6.44
CA LYS A 145 16.60 -2.09 -6.97
C LYS A 145 15.65 -1.87 -8.16
#